data_AF-A0A0G1I0G6-F1
#
_entry.id   AF-A0A0G1I0G6-F1
#
_cell.length_a   1.000
_cell.length_b   1.000
_cell.length_c   1.000
_cell.angle_alpha   90.00
_cell.angle_beta   90.00
_cell.angle_gamma   90.00
#
_symmetry.space_group_name_H-M   'P 1'
#
loop_
_entity.id
_entity.type
_entity.pdbx_description
1 polymer ?
#
loop_
_entity_poly.entity_id
_entity_poly.type
_entity_poly.pdbx_seq_one_letter_code
_entity_poly.pdbx_strand_id
1 'polypeptide(L)'
;MNNLETARSPENAITIISEDECKVGLKELRKIFNEMFPDPQEVSIIPILRSGFRLGRELTDHLGIKMNPMQMSYYRNDTSRLPSPVCLTPPDITKIISIDGTTKQVVFTECVVDSQETVLAAMKEINRMIDVVGEEIGRKLDYPEYFTFAYVSKTADHPVEIPNMVAAFSVHPDVWVGGLGCDLPGDMSRDLSYLVGILSPFATRAPKKPYFVPLLT
;
A
#
# COMPACT_ATOMS: atom_id res chain seq x y z
N MET A 1 20.82 5.19 -23.75
CA MET A 1 19.54 4.83 -23.12
C MET A 1 19.87 3.94 -21.94
N ASN A 2 19.55 4.35 -20.72
CA ASN A 2 19.75 3.50 -19.55
C ASN A 2 18.77 2.33 -19.60
N ASN A 3 19.26 1.12 -19.36
CA ASN A 3 18.46 -0.10 -19.25
C ASN A 3 18.43 -0.54 -17.79
N LEU A 4 17.41 -1.32 -17.40
CA LEU A 4 17.29 -1.81 -16.03
C LEU A 4 18.51 -2.65 -15.60
N GLU A 5 19.13 -3.35 -16.55
CA GLU A 5 20.36 -4.11 -16.35
C GLU A 5 21.50 -3.29 -15.76
N THR A 6 21.57 -2.00 -16.06
CA THR A 6 22.62 -1.08 -15.57
C THR A 6 22.14 -0.17 -14.44
N ALA A 7 20.83 -0.07 -14.22
CA ALA A 7 20.23 0.71 -13.13
C ALA A 7 20.37 -0.05 -11.79
N ARG A 8 21.46 0.19 -11.06
CA ARG A 8 21.78 -0.46 -9.77
C ARG A 8 21.85 0.50 -8.58
N SER A 9 21.67 1.79 -8.82
CA SER A 9 21.67 2.83 -7.79
C SER A 9 20.59 3.88 -8.08
N PRO A 10 20.12 4.63 -7.08
CA PRO A 10 19.09 5.66 -7.27
C PRO A 10 19.44 6.68 -8.37
N GLU A 11 20.70 7.08 -8.50
CA GLU A 11 21.18 8.05 -9.50
C GLU A 11 21.06 7.52 -10.94
N ASN A 12 21.08 6.20 -11.08
CA ASN A 12 20.97 5.51 -12.37
C ASN A 12 19.57 4.90 -12.59
N ALA A 13 18.62 5.19 -11.71
CA ALA A 13 17.26 4.70 -11.83
C ALA A 13 16.65 5.12 -13.17
N ILE A 14 15.88 4.21 -13.76
CA ILE A 14 15.20 4.46 -15.03
C ILE A 14 13.73 4.72 -14.78
N THR A 15 13.10 5.57 -15.57
CA THR A 15 11.63 5.66 -15.58
C THR A 15 11.07 4.33 -16.05
N ILE A 16 10.20 3.73 -15.22
CA ILE A 16 9.48 2.49 -15.53
C ILE A 16 8.07 2.82 -15.99
N ILE A 17 7.39 3.75 -15.30
CA ILE A 17 6.04 4.23 -15.61
C ILE A 17 6.10 5.75 -15.64
N SER A 18 5.66 6.35 -16.75
CA SER A 18 5.68 7.80 -16.95
C SER A 18 4.67 8.52 -16.06
N GLU A 19 4.83 9.83 -15.89
CA GLU A 19 3.90 10.65 -15.12
C GLU A 19 2.48 10.61 -15.70
N ASP A 20 2.33 10.61 -17.03
CA ASP A 20 1.02 10.58 -17.68
C ASP A 20 0.31 9.24 -17.46
N GLU A 21 1.05 8.13 -17.53
CA GLU A 21 0.53 6.80 -17.17
C GLU A 21 0.11 6.75 -15.70
N CYS A 22 0.94 7.29 -14.79
CA CYS A 22 0.60 7.39 -13.36
C CYS A 22 -0.67 8.22 -13.11
N LYS A 23 -0.86 9.33 -13.84
CA LYS A 23 -2.09 10.15 -13.75
C LYS A 23 -3.33 9.37 -14.20
N VAL A 24 -3.22 8.59 -15.28
CA VAL A 24 -4.31 7.72 -15.75
C VAL A 24 -4.63 6.65 -14.70
N GLY A 25 -3.61 5.95 -14.19
CA GLY A 25 -3.79 4.94 -13.14
C GLY A 25 -4.45 5.51 -11.87
N LEU A 26 -4.02 6.69 -11.42
CA LEU A 26 -4.64 7.38 -10.28
C LEU A 26 -6.10 7.74 -10.54
N LYS A 27 -6.41 8.23 -11.74
CA LYS A 27 -7.78 8.61 -12.10
C LYS A 27 -8.71 7.40 -12.01
N GLU A 28 -8.29 6.24 -12.51
CA GLU A 28 -9.08 5.01 -12.43
C GLU A 28 -9.17 4.48 -10.99
N LEU A 29 -8.09 4.54 -10.19
CA LEU A 29 -8.16 4.20 -8.76
C LEU A 29 -9.19 5.07 -8.02
N ARG A 30 -9.21 6.38 -8.28
CA ARG A 30 -10.21 7.30 -7.70
C ARG A 30 -11.63 6.96 -8.11
N LYS A 31 -11.84 6.64 -9.39
CA LYS A 31 -13.14 6.24 -9.91
C LYS A 31 -13.65 4.98 -9.19
N ILE A 32 -12.82 3.93 -9.14
CA ILE A 32 -13.17 2.67 -8.46
C ILE A 32 -13.43 2.91 -6.98
N PHE A 33 -12.57 3.70 -6.31
CA PHE A 33 -12.75 4.05 -4.90
C PHE A 33 -14.12 4.72 -4.64
N ASN A 34 -14.50 5.70 -5.47
CA ASN A 34 -15.77 6.41 -5.33
C ASN A 34 -16.99 5.53 -5.68
N GLU A 35 -16.84 4.58 -6.60
CA GLU A 35 -17.89 3.61 -6.94
C GLU A 35 -18.09 2.58 -5.82
N MET A 36 -16.99 2.12 -5.19
CA MET A 36 -17.03 1.16 -4.09
C MET A 36 -17.51 1.78 -2.77
N PHE A 37 -17.17 3.04 -2.52
CA PHE A 37 -17.48 3.74 -1.27
C PHE A 37 -18.25 5.04 -1.55
N PRO A 38 -19.51 4.94 -1.99
CA PRO A 38 -20.33 6.11 -2.28
C PRO A 38 -20.63 6.95 -1.03
N ASP A 39 -20.63 6.33 0.15
CA ASP A 39 -20.60 7.04 1.44
C ASP A 39 -19.20 6.92 2.09
N PRO A 40 -18.36 7.95 1.96
CA PRO A 40 -17.02 7.95 2.52
C PRO A 40 -16.97 7.98 4.06
N GLN A 41 -18.10 8.20 4.76
CA GLN A 41 -18.12 8.18 6.23
C GLN A 41 -18.16 6.77 6.81
N GLU A 42 -18.55 5.78 6.01
CA GLU A 42 -18.65 4.36 6.40
C GLU A 42 -17.31 3.61 6.28
N VAL A 43 -16.24 4.30 5.90
CA VAL A 43 -14.91 3.72 5.69
C VAL A 43 -13.84 4.36 6.58
N SER A 44 -12.95 3.54 7.12
CA SER A 44 -11.71 4.00 7.76
C SER A 44 -10.53 3.82 6.80
N ILE A 45 -9.94 4.94 6.38
CA ILE A 45 -8.81 4.94 5.45
C ILE A 45 -7.50 4.87 6.21
N ILE A 46 -6.75 3.78 6.03
CA ILE A 46 -5.53 3.47 6.76
C ILE A 46 -4.34 3.46 5.81
N PRO A 47 -3.66 4.60 5.61
CA PRO A 47 -2.37 4.58 4.93
C PRO A 47 -1.35 3.85 5.79
N ILE A 48 -0.71 2.84 5.20
CA ILE A 48 0.46 2.20 5.81
C ILE A 48 1.66 3.11 5.58
N LEU A 49 2.21 3.63 6.66
CA LEU A 49 3.28 4.61 6.60
C LEU A 49 4.63 3.95 6.29
N ARG A 50 5.47 4.60 5.47
CA ARG A 50 5.30 5.97 4.92
C ARG A 50 4.70 6.01 3.51
N SER A 51 4.88 4.95 2.75
CA SER A 51 4.54 4.85 1.31
C SER A 51 3.07 5.11 1.01
N GLY A 52 2.16 4.55 1.81
CA GLY A 52 0.73 4.64 1.60
C GLY A 52 0.12 6.02 1.76
N PHE A 53 0.80 6.93 2.46
CA PHE A 53 0.24 8.23 2.82
C PHE A 53 -0.16 9.08 1.61
N ARG A 54 0.67 9.06 0.55
CA ARG A 54 0.40 9.84 -0.66
C ARG A 54 -0.88 9.36 -1.34
N LEU A 55 -1.02 8.06 -1.60
CA LEU A 55 -2.21 7.51 -2.21
C LEU A 55 -3.45 7.76 -1.34
N GLY A 56 -3.33 7.57 -0.02
CA GLY A 56 -4.38 7.90 0.93
C GLY A 56 -4.91 9.32 0.76
N ARG A 57 -4.02 10.32 0.71
CA ARG A 57 -4.40 11.72 0.42
C ARG A 57 -5.02 11.89 -0.94
N GLU A 58 -4.42 11.31 -1.96
CA GLU A 58 -4.91 11.46 -3.33
C GLU A 58 -6.32 10.88 -3.50
N LEU A 59 -6.68 9.83 -2.78
CA LEU A 59 -8.04 9.27 -2.77
C LEU A 59 -9.02 10.06 -1.90
N THR A 60 -8.56 10.75 -0.85
CA THR A 60 -9.46 11.23 0.22
C THR A 60 -9.50 12.73 0.45
N ASP A 61 -8.49 13.50 0.03
CA ASP A 61 -8.38 14.95 0.33
C ASP A 61 -9.62 15.73 -0.16
N HIS A 62 -10.22 15.31 -1.27
CA HIS A 62 -11.42 15.94 -1.86
C HIS A 62 -12.74 15.53 -1.20
N LEU A 63 -12.72 14.52 -0.33
CA LEU A 63 -13.89 13.95 0.34
C LEU A 63 -14.01 14.41 1.80
N GLY A 64 -13.01 15.14 2.31
CA GLY A 64 -12.99 15.60 3.71
C GLY A 64 -12.83 14.48 4.74
N ILE A 65 -12.40 13.28 4.32
CA ILE A 65 -12.16 12.15 5.23
C ILE A 65 -10.86 12.37 5.99
N LYS A 66 -10.89 12.23 7.31
CA LYS A 66 -9.67 12.21 8.12
C LYS A 66 -9.07 10.81 8.12
N MET A 67 -7.90 10.66 7.48
CA MET A 67 -7.17 9.39 7.49
C MET A 67 -6.81 8.90 8.91
N ASN A 68 -6.59 7.59 9.01
CA ASN A 68 -6.30 6.86 10.21
C ASN A 68 -5.00 6.03 10.04
N PRO A 69 -3.82 6.70 9.99
CA PRO A 69 -2.58 6.06 9.59
C PRO A 69 -2.14 4.94 10.54
N MET A 70 -1.47 3.93 9.98
CA MET A 70 -0.80 2.86 10.70
C MET A 70 0.68 2.83 10.28
N GLN A 71 1.59 2.52 11.20
CA GLN A 71 3.00 2.30 10.88
C GLN A 71 3.39 0.84 11.08
N MET A 72 3.80 0.20 9.99
CA MET A 72 4.33 -1.17 9.97
C MET A 72 5.83 -1.15 9.65
N SER A 73 6.58 -2.13 10.17
CA SER A 73 8.03 -2.22 9.91
C SER A 73 8.53 -3.66 9.87
N TYR A 74 9.44 -3.94 8.93
CA TYR A 74 10.28 -5.15 8.93
C TYR A 74 11.57 -4.98 9.71
N TYR A 75 11.85 -3.80 10.25
CA TYR A 75 13.14 -3.50 10.85
C TYR A 75 13.00 -3.24 12.33
N ARG A 76 13.93 -3.81 13.09
CA ARG A 76 14.18 -3.42 14.47
C ARG A 76 14.88 -2.07 14.53
N ASN A 77 14.97 -1.50 15.74
CA ASN A 77 15.68 -0.26 16.00
C ASN A 77 17.18 -0.33 15.64
N ASP A 78 17.76 -1.54 15.61
CA ASP A 78 19.14 -1.80 15.20
C ASP A 78 19.30 -2.04 13.69
N THR A 79 18.24 -1.82 12.89
CA THR A 79 18.15 -2.03 11.43
C THR A 79 18.21 -3.49 10.96
N SER A 80 18.24 -4.47 11.87
CA SER A 80 18.10 -5.87 11.49
C SER A 80 16.68 -6.18 11.00
N ARG A 81 16.57 -7.06 10.00
CA ARG A 81 15.29 -7.48 9.42
C ARG A 81 14.60 -8.53 10.30
N LEU A 82 13.32 -8.32 10.57
CA LEU A 82 12.41 -9.24 11.24
C LEU A 82 11.86 -10.29 10.26
N PRO A 83 11.51 -11.49 10.76
CA PRO A 83 10.90 -12.53 9.92
C PRO A 83 9.49 -12.16 9.44
N SER A 84 8.81 -11.26 10.15
CA SER A 84 7.49 -10.74 9.80
C SER A 84 7.39 -9.26 10.17
N PRO A 85 6.53 -8.49 9.48
CA PRO A 85 6.34 -7.08 9.81
C PRO A 85 5.60 -6.93 11.14
N VAL A 86 5.96 -5.91 11.92
CA VAL A 86 5.34 -5.57 13.21
C VAL A 86 4.70 -4.19 13.15
N CYS A 87 3.61 -4.02 13.90
CA CYS A 87 2.98 -2.74 14.09
C CYS A 87 3.77 -1.90 15.10
N LEU A 88 4.26 -0.74 14.66
CA LEU A 88 4.95 0.24 15.52
C LEU A 88 3.97 1.30 16.04
N THR A 89 2.97 1.64 15.23
CA THR A 89 1.93 2.59 15.61
C THR A 89 0.61 2.09 15.04
N PRO A 90 -0.31 1.61 15.88
CA PRO A 90 -1.61 1.16 15.42
C PRO A 90 -2.49 2.35 15.01
N PRO A 91 -3.51 2.11 14.17
CA PRO A 91 -4.54 3.10 13.87
C PRO A 91 -5.39 3.38 15.11
N ASP A 92 -6.13 4.49 15.07
CA ASP A 92 -7.14 4.81 16.08
C ASP A 92 -8.35 3.89 15.92
N ILE A 93 -8.56 2.99 16.89
CA ILE A 93 -9.65 2.01 16.85
C ILE A 93 -11.04 2.65 16.87
N THR A 94 -11.17 3.84 17.45
CA THR A 94 -12.47 4.55 17.56
C THR A 94 -12.95 5.11 16.23
N LYS A 95 -12.08 5.11 15.21
CA LYS A 95 -12.46 5.42 13.82
C LYS A 95 -12.85 4.20 13.01
N ILE A 96 -12.60 3.00 13.53
CA ILE A 96 -12.96 1.72 12.92
C ILE A 96 -14.23 1.17 13.56
N ILE A 97 -14.39 1.31 14.87
CA ILE A 97 -15.57 0.87 15.61
C ILE A 97 -16.37 2.10 16.05
N SER A 98 -17.64 2.18 15.66
CA SER A 98 -18.55 3.22 16.14
C SER A 98 -19.06 2.94 17.55
N ILE A 99 -19.68 3.93 18.17
CA ILE A 99 -20.14 3.89 19.57
C ILE A 99 -21.17 2.77 19.82
N ASP A 100 -21.96 2.41 18.81
CA ASP A 100 -22.94 1.32 18.86
C ASP A 100 -22.32 -0.09 18.65
N GLY A 101 -21.01 -0.15 18.42
CA GLY A 101 -20.26 -1.37 18.16
C GLY A 101 -20.31 -1.83 16.70
N THR A 102 -20.75 -0.98 15.77
CA THR A 102 -20.68 -1.28 14.33
C THR A 102 -19.23 -1.09 13.83
N THR A 103 -18.74 -2.05 13.06
CA THR A 103 -17.39 -1.99 12.48
C THR A 103 -17.46 -1.42 11.07
N LYS A 104 -16.76 -0.32 10.84
CA LYS A 104 -16.59 0.29 9.51
C LYS A 104 -15.73 -0.58 8.62
N GLN A 105 -15.90 -0.45 7.31
CA GLN A 105 -14.99 -1.06 6.36
C GLN A 105 -13.60 -0.40 6.47
N VAL A 106 -12.55 -1.17 6.21
CA VAL A 106 -11.16 -0.68 6.30
C VAL A 106 -10.53 -0.70 4.92
N VAL A 107 -10.01 0.46 4.50
CA VAL A 107 -9.27 0.59 3.24
C VAL A 107 -7.82 0.90 3.55
N PHE A 108 -6.93 -0.06 3.27
CA PHE A 108 -5.50 0.20 3.28
C PHE A 108 -5.10 0.96 2.03
N THR A 109 -4.16 1.88 2.18
CA THR A 109 -3.47 2.50 1.04
C THR A 109 -1.98 2.23 1.14
N GLU A 110 -1.39 1.81 0.02
CA GLU A 110 0.02 1.46 -0.11
C GLU A 110 0.59 2.01 -1.43
N CYS A 111 1.89 2.22 -1.49
CA CYS A 111 2.52 2.51 -2.79
C CYS A 111 2.80 1.22 -3.56
N VAL A 112 3.35 0.22 -2.88
CA VAL A 112 3.76 -1.06 -3.47
C VAL A 112 3.30 -2.19 -2.56
N VAL A 113 2.61 -3.17 -3.12
CA VAL A 113 2.32 -4.45 -2.46
C VAL A 113 3.17 -5.52 -3.12
N ASP A 114 4.15 -6.04 -2.38
CA ASP A 114 5.10 -7.05 -2.86
C ASP A 114 4.77 -8.44 -2.31
N SER A 115 5.20 -8.76 -1.08
CA SER A 115 4.94 -10.05 -0.43
C SER A 115 3.56 -10.16 0.23
N GLN A 116 2.73 -9.12 0.20
CA GLN A 116 1.42 -9.02 0.89
C GLN A 116 1.47 -9.01 2.43
N GLU A 117 2.52 -9.57 3.02
CA GLU A 117 2.70 -9.75 4.47
C GLU A 117 2.47 -8.48 5.31
N THR A 118 2.86 -7.30 4.83
CA THR A 118 2.64 -6.03 5.57
C THR A 118 1.17 -5.73 5.74
N VAL A 119 0.37 -5.89 4.68
CA VAL A 119 -1.08 -5.67 4.71
C VAL A 119 -1.76 -6.74 5.55
N LEU A 120 -1.36 -8.01 5.40
CA LEU A 120 -1.92 -9.12 6.18
C LEU A 120 -1.62 -8.98 7.68
N ALA A 121 -0.42 -8.51 8.04
CA ALA A 121 -0.08 -8.20 9.43
C ALA A 121 -0.87 -6.99 9.97
N ALA A 122 -1.12 -5.98 9.14
CA ALA A 122 -1.96 -4.85 9.50
C ALA A 122 -3.42 -5.29 9.80
N MET A 123 -4.00 -6.17 8.97
CA MET A 123 -5.33 -6.76 9.23
C MET A 123 -5.36 -7.52 10.56
N LYS A 124 -4.34 -8.35 10.83
CA LYS A 124 -4.24 -9.11 12.08
C LYS A 124 -4.16 -8.19 13.30
N GLU A 125 -3.43 -7.08 13.20
CA GLU A 125 -3.34 -6.12 14.29
C GLU A 125 -4.69 -5.42 14.55
N ILE A 126 -5.42 -5.03 13.50
CA ILE A 126 -6.76 -4.44 13.68
C ILE A 126 -7.72 -5.45 14.29
N ASN A 127 -7.75 -6.70 13.82
CA ASN A 127 -8.57 -7.76 14.42
C ASN A 127 -8.25 -7.93 15.90
N ARG A 128 -6.96 -7.96 16.27
CA ARG A 128 -6.51 -8.05 17.67
C ARG A 128 -7.00 -6.86 18.50
N MET A 129 -6.98 -5.65 17.95
CA MET A 129 -7.51 -4.47 18.63
C MET A 129 -9.02 -4.56 18.85
N ILE A 130 -9.77 -5.07 17.85
CA ILE A 130 -11.22 -5.30 17.96
C ILE A 130 -11.54 -6.35 19.02
N ASP A 131 -10.77 -7.44 19.08
CA ASP A 131 -10.93 -8.48 20.10
C ASP A 131 -10.79 -7.90 21.51
N VAL A 132 -9.76 -7.07 21.75
CA VAL A 132 -9.55 -6.40 23.05
C VAL A 132 -10.74 -5.52 23.41
N VAL A 133 -11.24 -4.70 22.47
CA VAL A 133 -12.44 -3.87 22.71
C VAL A 133 -13.66 -4.75 22.99
N GLY A 134 -13.84 -5.83 22.25
CA GLY A 134 -14.95 -6.78 22.43
C GLY A 134 -14.94 -7.46 23.80
N GLU A 135 -13.76 -7.85 24.28
CA GLU A 135 -13.55 -8.39 25.63
C GLU A 135 -13.90 -7.34 26.70
N GLU A 136 -13.47 -6.09 26.54
CA GLU A 136 -13.75 -5.00 27.47
C GLU A 136 -15.25 -4.69 27.61
N ILE A 137 -16.01 -4.77 26.52
CA ILE A 137 -17.46 -4.52 26.52
C ILE A 137 -18.30 -5.80 26.72
N GLY A 138 -17.67 -6.97 26.85
CA GLY A 138 -18.35 -8.25 27.00
C GLY A 138 -19.18 -8.70 25.80
N ARG A 139 -18.83 -8.27 24.59
CA ARG A 139 -19.54 -8.58 23.34
C ARG A 139 -18.55 -8.86 22.22
N LYS A 140 -18.80 -9.94 21.46
CA LYS A 140 -18.08 -10.19 20.21
C LYS A 140 -18.45 -9.13 19.16
N LEU A 141 -17.43 -8.48 18.62
CA LEU A 141 -17.56 -7.52 17.53
C LEU A 141 -17.19 -8.18 16.19
N ASP A 142 -17.77 -7.66 15.11
CA ASP A 142 -17.46 -8.13 13.76
C ASP A 142 -16.14 -7.53 13.28
N TYR A 143 -15.39 -8.30 12.49
CA TYR A 143 -14.21 -7.77 11.82
C TYR A 143 -14.59 -6.93 10.59
N PRO A 144 -13.77 -5.94 10.21
CA PRO A 144 -14.00 -5.13 9.03
C PRO A 144 -14.00 -5.99 7.77
N GLU A 145 -14.78 -5.58 6.78
CA GLU A 145 -14.43 -5.90 5.41
C GLU A 145 -13.19 -5.11 5.02
N TYR A 146 -12.18 -5.81 4.51
CA TYR A 146 -10.89 -5.21 4.18
C TYR A 146 -10.75 -4.99 2.68
N PHE A 147 -10.19 -3.84 2.34
CA PHE A 147 -9.84 -3.42 0.99
C PHE A 147 -8.40 -2.91 0.97
N THR A 148 -7.74 -2.99 -0.18
CA THR A 148 -6.39 -2.42 -0.35
C THR A 148 -6.28 -1.73 -1.69
N PHE A 149 -5.94 -0.45 -1.67
CA PHE A 149 -5.62 0.32 -2.87
C PHE A 149 -4.11 0.53 -2.94
N ALA A 150 -3.51 0.25 -4.09
CA ALA A 150 -2.09 0.46 -4.32
C ALA A 150 -1.78 1.05 -5.70
N TYR A 151 -0.67 1.76 -5.86
CA TYR A 151 -0.19 2.07 -7.21
C TYR A 151 0.34 0.80 -7.88
N VAL A 152 1.18 0.03 -7.17
CA VAL A 152 1.91 -1.09 -7.74
C VAL A 152 1.61 -2.39 -6.99
N SER A 153 1.26 -3.42 -7.74
CA SER A 153 1.30 -4.81 -7.30
C SER A 153 2.50 -5.52 -7.91
N LYS A 154 3.23 -6.29 -7.09
CA LYS A 154 4.26 -7.24 -7.53
C LYS A 154 3.89 -8.68 -7.18
N THR A 155 2.63 -8.92 -6.83
CA THR A 155 2.13 -10.23 -6.37
C THR A 155 1.92 -11.23 -7.50
N ALA A 156 2.24 -10.89 -8.76
CA ALA A 156 1.78 -11.61 -9.96
C ALA A 156 2.14 -13.11 -10.00
N ASP A 157 3.19 -13.53 -9.28
CA ASP A 157 3.64 -14.92 -9.22
C ASP A 157 3.08 -15.70 -8.01
N HIS A 158 2.24 -15.07 -7.19
CA HIS A 158 1.70 -15.64 -5.95
C HIS A 158 0.18 -15.48 -5.87
N PRO A 159 -0.54 -16.45 -5.27
CA PRO A 159 -1.94 -16.27 -4.93
C PRO A 159 -2.13 -14.98 -4.09
N VAL A 160 -3.09 -14.16 -4.49
CA VAL A 160 -3.44 -12.95 -3.74
C VAL A 160 -4.31 -13.36 -2.55
N GLU A 161 -3.79 -13.19 -1.34
CA GLU A 161 -4.47 -13.46 -0.07
C GLU A 161 -5.17 -12.21 0.48
N ILE A 162 -4.77 -11.02 0.04
CA ILE A 162 -5.40 -9.76 0.40
C ILE A 162 -6.79 -9.69 -0.26
N PRO A 163 -7.89 -9.64 0.51
CA PRO A 163 -9.21 -9.47 -0.05
C PRO A 163 -9.36 -8.10 -0.72
N ASN A 164 -10.14 -8.06 -1.80
CA ASN A 164 -10.53 -6.83 -2.49
C ASN A 164 -9.36 -5.88 -2.81
N MET A 165 -8.22 -6.43 -3.23
CA MET A 165 -7.05 -5.65 -3.62
C MET A 165 -7.24 -5.03 -5.01
N VAL A 166 -7.03 -3.71 -5.10
CA VAL A 166 -7.07 -2.92 -6.34
C VAL A 166 -5.71 -2.24 -6.51
N ALA A 167 -5.03 -2.52 -7.62
CA ALA A 167 -3.76 -1.89 -7.96
C ALA A 167 -3.83 -1.25 -9.36
N ALA A 168 -3.15 -0.11 -9.55
CA ALA A 168 -3.09 0.53 -10.87
C ALA A 168 -2.19 -0.21 -11.86
N PHE A 169 -1.07 -0.75 -11.38
CA PHE A 169 -0.05 -1.38 -12.20
C PHE A 169 0.42 -2.70 -11.59
N SER A 170 0.70 -3.68 -12.44
CA SER A 170 1.53 -4.82 -12.09
C SER A 170 2.97 -4.54 -12.53
N VAL A 171 3.95 -4.66 -11.63
CA VAL A 171 5.38 -4.48 -11.94
C VAL A 171 6.11 -5.77 -11.64
N HIS A 172 7.12 -6.09 -12.45
CA HIS A 172 7.90 -7.32 -12.26
C HIS A 172 8.58 -7.36 -10.86
N PRO A 173 8.55 -8.50 -10.14
CA PRO A 173 9.10 -8.63 -8.78
C PRO A 173 10.57 -8.19 -8.61
N ASP A 174 11.40 -8.45 -9.62
CA ASP A 174 12.81 -8.06 -9.62
C ASP A 174 13.09 -6.55 -9.82
N VAL A 175 12.06 -5.71 -9.98
CA VAL A 175 12.22 -4.26 -10.05
C VAL A 175 11.99 -3.67 -8.65
N TRP A 176 12.98 -2.95 -8.12
CA TRP A 176 12.78 -2.09 -6.96
C TRP A 176 12.27 -0.74 -7.45
N VAL A 177 11.05 -0.40 -7.06
CA VAL A 177 10.34 0.80 -7.52
C VAL A 177 10.50 1.96 -6.53
N GLY A 178 10.72 3.16 -7.05
CA GLY A 178 10.65 4.44 -6.33
C GLY A 178 9.70 5.42 -7.01
N GLY A 179 9.25 6.45 -6.30
CA GLY A 179 8.24 7.40 -6.80
C GLY A 179 6.90 7.26 -6.10
N LEU A 180 6.02 8.26 -6.24
CA LEU A 180 4.66 8.21 -5.69
C LEU A 180 4.58 7.83 -4.18
N GLY A 181 5.59 8.21 -3.41
CA GLY A 181 5.68 7.94 -1.97
C GLY A 181 6.58 6.76 -1.58
N CYS A 182 6.91 5.84 -2.49
CA CYS A 182 7.92 4.80 -2.24
C CYS A 182 9.34 5.30 -2.53
N ASP A 183 10.30 4.71 -1.82
CA ASP A 183 11.70 5.09 -1.89
C ASP A 183 12.57 4.03 -2.57
N LEU A 184 13.60 4.53 -3.24
CA LEU A 184 14.81 3.78 -3.53
C LEU A 184 15.77 3.86 -2.32
N PRO A 185 16.81 2.99 -2.25
CA PRO A 185 17.77 3.01 -1.15
C PRO A 185 18.27 4.42 -0.80
N GLY A 186 18.29 4.74 0.49
CA GLY A 186 18.65 6.08 0.99
C GLY A 186 17.50 7.09 1.06
N ASP A 187 16.24 6.61 1.12
CA ASP A 187 15.04 7.44 1.21
C ASP A 187 14.82 8.36 -0.01
N MET A 188 15.35 7.95 -1.17
CA MET A 188 15.34 8.75 -2.40
C MET A 188 14.07 8.51 -3.22
N SER A 189 13.70 9.50 -4.04
CA SER A 189 12.65 9.40 -5.07
C SER A 189 11.19 9.41 -4.59
N ARG A 190 10.89 9.54 -3.29
CA ARG A 190 9.49 9.53 -2.79
C ARG A 190 8.61 10.63 -3.41
N ASP A 191 9.22 11.77 -3.68
CA ASP A 191 8.58 12.99 -4.16
C ASP A 191 8.24 12.96 -5.66
N LEU A 192 8.82 12.03 -6.43
CA LEU A 192 8.58 11.95 -7.87
C LEU A 192 7.10 11.69 -8.20
N SER A 193 6.63 12.31 -9.27
CA SER A 193 5.27 12.17 -9.84
C SER A 193 5.11 10.98 -10.79
N TYR A 194 6.17 10.20 -10.98
CA TYR A 194 6.26 9.05 -11.86
C TYR A 194 7.04 7.94 -11.15
N LEU A 195 6.98 6.72 -11.69
CA LEU A 195 7.66 5.58 -11.08
C LEU A 195 8.99 5.30 -11.78
N VAL A 196 10.06 5.27 -10.98
CA VAL A 196 11.39 4.86 -11.38
C VAL A 196 11.69 3.47 -10.86
N GLY A 197 12.68 2.81 -11.46
CA GLY A 197 13.11 1.49 -11.04
C GLY A 197 14.61 1.27 -11.16
N ILE A 198 15.13 0.49 -10.24
CA ILE A 198 16.44 -0.15 -10.31
C ILE A 198 16.24 -1.66 -10.30
N LEU A 199 17.23 -2.43 -10.77
CA LEU A 199 17.19 -3.86 -10.53
C LEU A 199 17.35 -4.11 -9.04
N SER A 200 16.46 -4.93 -8.49
CA SER A 200 16.55 -5.40 -7.11
C SER A 200 17.93 -6.02 -6.85
N PRO A 201 18.59 -5.74 -5.70
CA PRO A 201 19.83 -6.40 -5.32
C PRO A 201 19.66 -7.91 -5.12
N PHE A 202 18.42 -8.39 -5.01
CA PHE A 202 18.07 -9.80 -4.88
C PHE A 202 17.72 -10.48 -6.21
N ALA A 203 17.67 -9.72 -7.30
CA ALA A 203 17.34 -10.27 -8.61
C ALA A 203 18.45 -11.18 -9.13
N THR A 204 18.09 -12.37 -9.58
CA THR A 204 19.04 -13.31 -10.21
C THR A 204 19.35 -12.94 -11.67
N ARG A 205 18.42 -12.24 -12.33
CA ARG A 205 18.55 -11.74 -13.69
C ARG A 205 17.73 -10.47 -13.87
N ALA A 206 18.07 -9.65 -14.86
CA ALA A 206 17.22 -8.53 -15.22
C ALA A 206 15.95 -9.03 -15.94
N PRO A 207 14.76 -8.53 -15.56
CA PRO A 207 13.56 -8.82 -16.32
C PRO A 207 13.62 -8.19 -17.71
N LYS A 208 12.89 -8.77 -18.65
CA LYS A 208 12.71 -8.19 -19.99
C LYS A 208 11.58 -7.17 -19.97
N LYS A 209 11.61 -6.25 -20.93
CA LYS A 209 10.47 -5.34 -21.17
C LYS A 209 9.25 -6.13 -21.68
N PRO A 210 8.02 -5.66 -21.39
CA PRO A 210 7.69 -4.51 -20.55
C PRO A 210 7.92 -4.81 -19.06
N TYR A 211 8.38 -3.81 -18.31
CA TYR A 211 8.64 -3.98 -16.86
C TYR A 211 7.37 -3.89 -16.01
N PHE A 212 6.28 -3.42 -16.61
CA PHE A 212 4.98 -3.27 -15.97
C PHE A 212 3.84 -3.50 -16.95
N VAL A 213 2.65 -3.72 -16.40
CA VAL A 213 1.37 -3.83 -17.12
C VAL A 213 0.34 -2.96 -16.39
N PRO A 214 -0.40 -2.06 -17.05
CA PRO A 214 -1.57 -1.40 -16.46
C PRO A 214 -2.65 -2.43 -16.14
N LEU A 215 -3.22 -2.34 -14.94
CA LEU A 215 -4.29 -3.24 -14.49
C LEU A 215 -5.68 -2.59 -14.62
N LEU A 216 -5.72 -1.27 -14.77
CA LEU A 216 -6.93 -0.47 -14.92
C LEU A 216 -6.90 0.18 -16.30
N THR A 217 -8.00 0.06 -17.04
CA THR A 217 -8.17 0.60 -18.41
C THR A 217 -9.57 1.15 -18.61
#